data_AF-U7U8W4-F1
#
_entry.id   AF-U7U8W4-F1
#
_cell.length_a   1.000
_cell.length_b   1.000
_cell.length_c   1.000
_cell.angle_alpha   90.00
_cell.angle_beta   90.00
_cell.angle_gamma   90.00
#
_symmetry.space_group_name_H-M   'P 1'
#
loop_
_entity.id
_entity.type
_entity.pdbx_description
1 polymer ?
#
loop_
_entity_poly.entity_id
_entity_poly.type
_entity_poly.pdbx_seq_one_letter_code
_entity_poly.pdbx_strand_id
1 'polypeptide(L)'
;MTQHTNKQDHKDQRGFASMDDKKQREIAAEGGRASHEKGTAHEFTPEEAREAGAKGGRVAHERGTAHEFTSEEAREAGAKGGRAAHEKGTAHEFDSEEARKAGAKGGKATQDQRR
;
A
#
# COMPACT_ATOMS: atom_id res chain seq x y z
N MET A 1 5.44 -9.38 68.41
CA MET A 1 4.67 -9.88 67.26
C MET A 1 4.64 -8.78 66.23
N THR A 2 5.58 -8.78 65.29
CA THR A 2 5.70 -7.74 64.25
C THR A 2 5.05 -8.27 62.99
N GLN A 3 3.94 -7.67 62.59
CA GLN A 3 3.23 -8.04 61.37
C GLN A 3 4.04 -7.56 60.17
N HIS A 4 4.51 -8.51 59.35
CA HIS A 4 5.12 -8.22 58.07
C HIS A 4 4.00 -8.01 57.06
N THR A 5 3.85 -6.79 56.56
CA THR A 5 2.89 -6.47 55.50
C THR A 5 3.38 -7.08 54.19
N ASN A 6 2.63 -8.07 53.70
CA ASN A 6 2.82 -8.68 52.40
C ASN A 6 2.49 -7.64 51.31
N LYS A 7 3.49 -6.83 50.95
CA LYS A 7 3.44 -5.93 49.81
C LYS A 7 3.53 -6.81 48.57
N GLN A 8 2.38 -7.33 48.14
CA GLN A 8 2.28 -7.97 46.84
C GLN A 8 2.67 -6.92 45.80
N ASP A 9 3.83 -7.14 45.18
CA ASP A 9 4.25 -6.49 43.95
C ASP A 9 3.20 -6.80 42.87
N HIS A 10 2.10 -6.05 42.88
CA HIS A 10 1.33 -5.83 41.67
C HIS A 10 2.31 -5.17 40.71
N LYS A 11 2.92 -5.98 39.83
CA LYS A 11 3.56 -5.49 38.62
C LYS A 11 2.44 -4.78 37.87
N ASP A 12 2.30 -3.49 38.16
CA ASP A 12 1.27 -2.67 37.55
C ASP A 12 1.51 -2.78 36.05
N GLN A 13 0.55 -3.38 35.36
CA GLN A 13 0.51 -3.53 33.90
C GLN A 13 0.35 -2.15 33.26
N ARG A 14 1.33 -1.27 33.48
CA ARG A 14 1.39 0.10 32.98
C ARG A 14 2.14 0.10 31.66
N GLY A 15 1.80 1.08 30.83
CA GLY A 15 2.43 1.28 29.53
C GLY A 15 1.63 0.69 28.38
N PHE A 16 2.00 1.15 27.18
CA PHE A 16 1.29 0.86 25.93
C PHE A 16 1.22 -0.65 25.63
N ALA A 17 2.32 -1.37 25.83
CA ALA A 17 2.42 -2.81 25.58
C ALA A 17 1.59 -3.67 26.57
N SER A 18 1.20 -3.10 27.71
CA SER A 18 0.42 -3.78 28.74
C SER A 18 -1.09 -3.58 28.56
N MET A 19 -1.52 -2.79 27.56
CA MET A 19 -2.94 -2.55 27.24
C MET A 19 -3.50 -3.65 26.34
N ASP A 20 -4.83 -3.80 26.27
CA ASP A 20 -5.50 -4.67 25.30
C ASP A 20 -5.18 -4.29 23.85
N ASP A 21 -5.01 -5.28 22.97
CA ASP A 21 -4.63 -5.08 21.55
C ASP A 21 -5.56 -4.13 20.80
N LYS A 22 -6.87 -4.20 21.08
CA LYS A 22 -7.86 -3.30 20.47
C LYS A 22 -7.56 -1.84 20.84
N LYS A 23 -7.25 -1.59 22.12
CA LYS A 23 -6.93 -0.26 22.64
C LYS A 23 -5.59 0.24 22.10
N GLN A 24 -4.58 -0.64 21.99
CA GLN A 24 -3.30 -0.29 21.35
C GLN A 24 -3.51 0.13 19.90
N ARG A 25 -4.31 -0.61 19.14
CA ARG A 25 -4.60 -0.29 17.73
C ARG A 25 -5.35 1.03 17.59
N GLU A 26 -6.34 1.27 18.45
CA GLU A 26 -7.09 2.53 18.47
C GLU A 26 -6.17 3.72 18.74
N ILE A 27 -5.32 3.63 19.77
CA ILE A 27 -4.36 4.69 20.11
C ILE A 27 -3.32 4.87 18.99
N ALA A 28 -2.81 3.80 18.39
CA ALA A 28 -1.88 3.89 17.26
C ALA A 28 -2.53 4.54 16.03
N ALA A 29 -3.78 4.18 15.72
CA ALA A 29 -4.54 4.76 14.63
C ALA A 29 -4.87 6.25 14.89
N GLU A 30 -5.19 6.62 16.13
CA GLU A 30 -5.38 8.01 16.53
C GLU A 30 -4.08 8.81 16.46
N GLY A 31 -2.95 8.24 16.91
CA GLY A 31 -1.63 8.86 16.80
C GLY A 31 -1.23 9.14 15.36
N GLY A 32 -1.41 8.16 14.46
CA GLY A 32 -1.14 8.33 13.03
C GLY A 32 -2.01 9.42 12.38
N ARG A 33 -3.33 9.40 12.67
CA ARG A 33 -4.25 10.45 12.18
C ARG A 33 -3.88 11.83 12.70
N ALA A 34 -3.59 11.95 13.99
CA ALA A 34 -3.22 13.21 14.62
C ALA A 34 -1.91 13.78 14.05
N SER A 35 -0.93 12.94 13.73
CA SER A 35 0.33 13.38 13.09
C SER A 35 0.12 13.91 11.68
N HIS A 36 -0.75 13.26 10.89
CA HIS A 36 -1.13 13.76 9.57
C HIS A 36 -1.92 15.07 9.66
N GLU A 37 -2.90 15.14 10.56
CA GLU A 37 -3.71 16.35 10.76
C GLU A 37 -2.87 17.55 11.25
N LYS A 38 -1.91 17.31 12.14
CA LYS A 38 -1.00 18.35 12.65
C LYS A 38 0.12 18.74 11.67
N GLY A 39 0.23 18.08 10.52
CA GLY A 39 1.29 18.34 9.54
C GLY A 39 2.70 18.01 10.05
N THR A 40 2.81 17.19 11.10
CA THR A 40 4.13 16.71 11.58
C THR A 40 4.61 15.48 10.81
N ALA A 41 3.70 14.82 10.09
CA ALA A 41 4.05 13.80 9.12
C ALA A 41 4.76 14.43 7.90
N HIS A 42 5.69 13.68 7.30
CA HIS A 42 6.26 14.05 6.01
C HIS A 42 5.16 13.97 4.94
N GLU A 43 4.84 15.11 4.34
CA GLU A 43 3.96 15.19 3.19
C GLU A 43 4.79 14.94 1.94
N PHE A 44 4.48 13.86 1.23
CA PHE A 44 5.14 13.57 -0.04
C PHE A 44 4.54 14.46 -1.12
N THR A 45 5.41 15.18 -1.82
CA THR A 45 5.01 15.78 -3.10
C THR A 45 4.65 14.66 -4.10
N PRO A 46 3.79 14.94 -5.09
CA PRO A 46 3.46 13.96 -6.15
C PRO A 46 4.70 13.39 -6.85
N GLU A 47 5.73 14.22 -7.03
CA GLU A 47 7.02 13.85 -7.58
C GLU A 47 7.77 12.87 -6.68
N GLU A 48 7.86 13.14 -5.37
CA GLU A 48 8.50 12.24 -4.41
C GLU A 48 7.76 10.92 -4.28
N ALA A 49 6.43 10.93 -4.26
CA ALA A 49 5.62 9.72 -4.23
C ALA A 49 5.88 8.84 -5.47
N ARG A 50 6.01 9.46 -6.65
CA ARG A 50 6.34 8.76 -7.90
C ARG A 50 7.76 8.21 -7.86
N GLU A 51 8.74 8.97 -7.38
CA GLU A 51 10.12 8.51 -7.29
C GLU A 51 10.26 7.35 -6.30
N ALA A 52 9.63 7.46 -5.12
CA ALA A 52 9.61 6.41 -4.11
C ALA A 52 8.94 5.15 -4.64
N GLY A 53 7.81 5.28 -5.34
CA GLY A 53 7.14 4.16 -6.00
C GLY A 53 8.02 3.49 -7.06
N ALA A 54 8.67 4.28 -7.92
CA ALA A 54 9.58 3.77 -8.94
C ALA A 54 10.79 3.06 -8.33
N LYS A 55 11.36 3.61 -7.25
CA LYS A 55 12.46 3.00 -6.51
C LYS A 55 12.03 1.69 -5.85
N GLY A 56 10.88 1.68 -5.17
CA GLY A 56 10.32 0.48 -4.55
C GLY A 56 10.05 -0.64 -5.57
N GLY A 57 9.48 -0.29 -6.72
CA GLY A 57 9.26 -1.22 -7.82
C GLY A 57 10.55 -1.82 -8.35
N ARG A 58 11.57 -0.99 -8.63
CA ARG A 58 12.89 -1.47 -9.07
C ARG A 58 13.52 -2.42 -8.06
N VAL A 59 13.52 -2.06 -6.78
CA VAL A 59 14.07 -2.89 -5.71
C VAL A 59 13.31 -4.22 -5.58
N ALA A 60 11.98 -4.21 -5.70
CA ALA A 60 11.19 -5.43 -5.66
C ALA A 60 11.51 -6.38 -6.82
N HIS A 61 11.71 -5.83 -8.03
CA HIS A 61 12.16 -6.62 -9.19
C HIS A 61 13.57 -7.16 -9.00
N GLU A 62 14.51 -6.34 -8.52
CA GLU A 62 15.90 -6.78 -8.24
C GLU A 62 15.96 -7.88 -7.18
N ARG A 63 15.09 -7.81 -6.17
CA ARG A 63 15.03 -8.79 -5.07
C ARG A 63 14.18 -10.03 -5.39
N GLY A 64 13.53 -10.07 -6.55
CA GLY A 64 12.60 -11.15 -6.91
C GLY A 64 11.34 -11.22 -6.03
N THR A 65 11.02 -10.15 -5.31
CA THR A 65 9.80 -10.04 -4.48
C THR A 65 8.68 -9.33 -5.22
N ALA A 66 8.90 -8.90 -6.46
CA ALA A 66 7.87 -8.36 -7.32
C ALA A 66 6.83 -9.45 -7.64
N HIS A 67 5.56 -9.07 -7.66
CA HIS A 67 4.51 -9.97 -8.10
C HIS A 67 4.61 -10.15 -9.62
N GLU A 68 4.83 -11.39 -10.07
CA GLU A 68 4.77 -11.75 -11.47
C GLU A 68 3.33 -12.06 -11.83
N PHE A 69 2.76 -11.25 -12.71
CA PHE A 69 1.42 -11.49 -13.24
C PHE A 69 1.51 -12.50 -14.39
N THR A 70 0.66 -13.52 -14.36
CA THR A 70 0.35 -14.29 -15.56
C THR A 70 -0.40 -13.41 -16.57
N SER A 71 -0.43 -13.82 -17.84
CA SER A 71 -1.16 -13.08 -18.88
C SER A 71 -2.66 -12.96 -18.60
N GLU A 72 -3.25 -13.94 -17.93
CA GLU A 72 -4.66 -13.92 -17.53
C GLU A 72 -4.90 -12.94 -16.38
N GLU A 73 -4.07 -12.98 -15.33
CA GLU A 73 -4.16 -12.06 -14.19
C GLU A 73 -3.93 -10.61 -14.60
N ALA A 74 -2.96 -10.35 -15.48
CA ALA A 74 -2.72 -9.01 -16.02
C ALA A 74 -3.94 -8.49 -16.80
N ARG A 75 -4.62 -9.36 -17.56
CA ARG A 75 -5.85 -9.02 -18.29
C ARG A 75 -7.00 -8.73 -17.35
N GLU A 76 -7.18 -9.55 -16.30
CA GLU A 76 -8.22 -9.33 -15.30
C GLU A 76 -8.01 -8.03 -14.53
N ALA A 77 -6.77 -7.78 -14.08
CA ALA A 77 -6.39 -6.54 -13.41
C ALA A 77 -6.64 -5.31 -14.31
N GLY A 78 -6.27 -5.39 -15.59
CA GLY A 78 -6.55 -4.35 -16.58
C GLY A 78 -8.05 -4.11 -16.79
N ALA A 79 -8.84 -5.18 -16.95
CA ALA A 79 -10.29 -5.09 -17.12
C ALA A 79 -10.98 -4.51 -15.87
N LYS A 80 -10.52 -4.87 -14.68
CA LYS A 80 -11.01 -4.32 -13.41
C LYS A 80 -10.66 -2.83 -13.30
N GLY A 81 -9.42 -2.45 -13.64
CA GLY A 81 -8.98 -1.06 -13.63
C GLY A 81 -9.77 -0.19 -14.61
N GLY A 82 -10.00 -0.67 -15.83
CA GLY A 82 -10.79 0.03 -16.84
C GLY A 82 -12.24 0.25 -16.41
N ARG A 83 -12.89 -0.79 -15.86
CA ARG A 83 -14.25 -0.68 -15.31
C ARG A 83 -14.32 0.34 -14.17
N ALA A 84 -13.36 0.31 -13.25
CA ALA A 84 -13.31 1.25 -12.13
C ALA A 84 -13.10 2.70 -12.59
N ALA A 85 -12.29 2.93 -13.63
CA ALA A 85 -12.11 4.26 -14.21
C ALA A 85 -13.40 4.78 -14.87
N HIS A 86 -14.12 3.90 -15.56
CA HIS A 86 -15.40 4.25 -16.20
C HIS A 86 -16.49 4.54 -15.16
N GLU A 87 -16.58 3.76 -14.09
CA GLU A 87 -17.50 4.00 -12.97
C GLU A 87 -17.22 5.34 -12.27
N LYS A 88 -15.95 5.71 -12.14
CA LYS A 88 -15.52 6.97 -11.51
C LYS A 88 -15.56 8.18 -12.44
N GLY A 89 -15.90 8.00 -13.72
CA GLY A 89 -15.88 9.06 -14.73
C GLY A 89 -14.48 9.61 -15.03
N THR A 90 -13.42 8.87 -14.67
CA THR A 90 -12.03 9.22 -14.97
C THR A 90 -11.49 8.45 -16.17
N ALA A 91 -12.33 7.68 -16.85
CA ALA A 91 -11.96 6.98 -18.07
C ALA A 91 -11.63 7.98 -19.17
N HIS A 92 -10.54 7.71 -19.90
CA HIS A 92 -10.25 8.43 -21.13
C HIS A 92 -11.12 7.85 -22.25
N GLU A 93 -11.84 8.71 -22.95
CA GLU A 93 -12.57 8.36 -24.17
C GLU A 93 -11.55 8.20 -25.29
N PHE A 94 -11.25 6.96 -25.65
CA PHE A 94 -10.36 6.67 -26.77
C PHE A 94 -11.16 6.72 -28.07
N ASP A 95 -10.63 7.38 -29.09
CA ASP A 95 -11.11 7.13 -30.44
C ASP A 95 -10.68 5.72 -30.93
N SER A 96 -11.27 5.26 -32.04
CA SER A 96 -11.02 3.91 -32.56
C SER A 96 -9.57 3.65 -32.98
N GLU A 97 -8.83 4.69 -33.36
CA GLU A 97 -7.42 4.58 -33.73
C GLU A 97 -6.53 4.52 -32.47
N GLU A 98 -6.82 5.37 -31.49
CA GLU A 98 -6.15 5.45 -30.21
C GLU A 98 -6.34 4.17 -29.38
N ALA A 99 -7.55 3.61 -29.33
CA ALA A 99 -7.84 2.36 -28.65
C ALA A 99 -7.01 1.20 -29.23
N ARG A 100 -6.89 1.14 -30.57
CA ARG A 100 -6.09 0.11 -31.26
C ARG A 100 -4.60 0.28 -30.94
N LYS A 101 -4.09 1.51 -30.94
CA LYS A 101 -2.69 1.84 -30.63
C LYS A 101 -2.33 1.55 -29.16
N ALA A 102 -3.23 1.86 -28.23
CA ALA A 102 -3.08 1.56 -26.81
C ALA A 102 -3.07 0.04 -26.55
N GLY A 103 -3.99 -0.70 -27.15
CA GLY A 103 -4.03 -2.17 -27.06
C GLY A 103 -2.76 -2.84 -27.60
N ALA A 104 -2.21 -2.31 -28.70
CA ALA A 104 -0.97 -2.82 -29.28
C ALA A 104 0.28 -2.59 -28.40
N LYS A 105 0.31 -1.51 -27.60
CA LYS A 105 1.39 -1.26 -26.64
C LYS A 105 1.31 -2.16 -25.41
N GLY A 106 0.10 -2.45 -24.92
CA GLY A 106 -0.10 -3.36 -23.79
C GLY A 106 0.28 -4.81 -24.10
N GLY A 107 0.10 -5.25 -25.36
CA GLY A 107 0.44 -6.61 -25.80
C GLY A 107 1.91 -6.84 -26.21
N LYS A 108 2.72 -5.80 -26.36
CA LYS A 108 4.09 -5.91 -26.91
C LYS A 108 5.17 -6.36 -25.93
N ALA A 109 4.84 -6.64 -24.66
CA ALA A 109 5.80 -7.13 -23.68
C ALA A 109 6.17 -8.63 -23.84
N THR A 110 5.51 -9.37 -24.74
CA THR A 110 5.66 -10.84 -24.84
C THR A 110 6.31 -11.35 -26.12
N GLN A 111 6.85 -10.48 -26.98
CA GLN A 111 7.41 -10.91 -28.26
C GLN A 111 8.80 -10.32 -28.54
N ASP A 112 9.77 -10.62 -27.68
CA ASP A 112 11.19 -10.54 -28.05
C ASP A 112 12.07 -11.58 -27.32
N GLN A 113 11.67 -12.86 -27.33
CA GLN A 113 12.56 -14.00 -27.04
C GLN A 113 12.10 -15.26 -27.78
N ARG A 114 12.18 -15.27 -29.11
CA ARG A 114 12.30 -16.52 -29.89
C ARG A 114 13.23 -16.26 -31.06
N ARG A 115 14.52 -16.51 -30.83
CA ARG A 115 15.51 -16.79 -31.87
C ARG A 115 15.52 -18.28 -32.14
#